data_AF-E3FH77-F1
#
_entry.id   AF-E3FH77-F1
#
_cell.length_a   1.000
_cell.length_b   1.000
_cell.length_c   1.000
_cell.angle_alpha   90.00
_cell.angle_beta   90.00
_cell.angle_gamma   90.00
#
_symmetry.space_group_name_H-M   'P 1'
#
loop_
_entity.id
_entity.type
_entity.pdbx_description
1 polymer ?
#
loop_
_entity_poly.entity_id
_entity_poly.type
_entity_poly.pdbx_seq_one_letter_code
_entity_poly.pdbx_strand_id
1 'polypeptide(L)'
;MDNPSPEKLKAAVQALAHVRAVEGPPGDNGHRPVWHMSAQGVELLSLVDPEGRVQRQEMTLLDDHYVWSSGEGLLTGWVERGASARVNPAAATIRTDPQLLPFRLVRGARALAGYEGEDRYILHMKRVLALAREGLELRGEPLVPLRPQEPEEATVTVVPSASPPSAHTWTPPSSSRFEGLMMVGVLGVGLIVGIALLFWLL
;
A
#
# COMPACT_ATOMS: atom_id res chain seq x y z
N MET A 1 -7.84 13.86 7.07
CA MET A 1 -6.49 13.81 6.49
C MET A 1 -6.55 14.54 5.16
N ASP A 2 -5.64 15.47 4.94
CA ASP A 2 -5.60 16.22 3.69
C ASP A 2 -5.06 15.33 2.58
N ASN A 3 -5.82 15.19 1.48
CA ASN A 3 -5.37 14.43 0.33
C ASN A 3 -4.13 15.12 -0.29
N PRO A 4 -3.02 14.38 -0.53
CA PRO A 4 -1.84 14.99 -1.15
C PRO A 4 -2.17 15.53 -2.54
N SER A 5 -1.64 16.71 -2.85
CA SER A 5 -1.90 17.35 -4.14
C SER A 5 -1.25 16.54 -5.30
N PRO A 6 -1.82 16.59 -6.51
CA PRO A 6 -1.25 15.95 -7.70
C PRO A 6 0.22 16.33 -7.96
N GLU A 7 0.58 17.58 -7.70
CA GLU A 7 1.93 18.11 -7.89
C GLU A 7 2.91 17.47 -6.91
N LYS A 8 2.50 17.30 -5.64
CA LYS A 8 3.33 16.66 -4.61
C LYS A 8 3.59 15.20 -4.93
N LEU A 9 2.58 14.49 -5.44
CA LEU A 9 2.69 13.10 -5.87
C LEU A 9 3.63 12.96 -7.08
N LYS A 10 3.49 13.84 -8.06
CA LYS A 10 4.36 13.88 -9.24
C LYS A 10 5.82 14.14 -8.82
N ALA A 11 6.05 15.11 -7.94
CA ALA A 11 7.38 15.42 -7.42
C ALA A 11 8.00 14.21 -6.69
N ALA A 12 7.22 13.54 -5.84
CA ALA A 12 7.66 12.33 -5.16
C ALA A 12 8.10 11.24 -6.16
N VAL A 13 7.27 10.91 -7.16
CA VAL A 13 7.63 9.92 -8.21
C VAL A 13 8.86 10.35 -9.00
N GLN A 14 8.99 11.64 -9.34
CA GLN A 14 10.19 12.14 -10.00
C GLN A 14 11.44 11.93 -9.13
N ALA A 15 11.36 12.12 -7.82
CA ALA A 15 12.50 11.82 -6.96
C ALA A 15 12.78 10.31 -6.86
N LEU A 16 11.75 9.47 -6.84
CA LEU A 16 11.95 8.01 -6.91
C LEU A 16 12.77 7.62 -8.14
N ALA A 17 12.52 8.25 -9.29
CA ALA A 17 13.24 8.00 -10.54
C ALA A 17 14.75 8.30 -10.47
N HIS A 18 15.17 9.18 -9.57
CA HIS A 18 16.58 9.56 -9.38
C HIS A 18 17.25 8.78 -8.25
N VAL A 19 16.50 7.95 -7.51
CA VAL A 19 17.05 7.13 -6.43
C VAL A 19 17.68 5.88 -7.02
N ARG A 20 18.93 5.63 -6.63
CA ARG A 20 19.57 4.34 -6.90
C ARG A 20 18.96 3.26 -6.02
N ALA A 21 18.54 2.16 -6.64
CA ALA A 21 18.08 0.97 -5.94
C ALA A 21 19.19 0.42 -5.02
N VAL A 22 18.84 0.08 -3.79
CA VAL A 22 19.71 -0.61 -2.83
C VAL A 22 19.25 -2.06 -2.75
N GLU A 23 20.16 -2.99 -3.05
CA GLU A 23 19.88 -4.43 -2.94
C GLU A 23 20.37 -4.95 -1.59
N GLY A 24 19.51 -5.69 -0.89
CA GLY A 24 19.88 -6.41 0.32
C GLY A 24 20.40 -7.82 0.03
N PRO A 25 20.98 -8.47 1.06
CA PRO A 25 21.35 -9.87 0.95
C PRO A 25 20.11 -10.75 0.72
N PRO A 26 20.27 -11.89 0.01
CA PRO A 26 19.20 -12.87 -0.09
C PRO A 26 18.83 -13.41 1.29
N GLY A 27 17.53 -13.58 1.54
CA GLY A 27 17.01 -14.29 2.71
C GLY A 27 17.09 -15.81 2.53
N ASP A 28 16.58 -16.55 3.52
CA ASP A 28 16.65 -18.02 3.56
C ASP A 28 15.95 -18.71 2.39
N ASN A 29 14.93 -18.06 1.82
CA ASN A 29 14.20 -18.52 0.63
C ASN A 29 14.89 -18.11 -0.69
N GLY A 30 16.07 -17.52 -0.64
CA GLY A 30 16.81 -16.99 -1.79
C GLY A 30 16.25 -15.67 -2.35
N HIS A 31 15.17 -15.13 -1.77
CA HIS A 31 14.61 -13.86 -2.23
C HIS A 31 15.48 -12.70 -1.78
N ARG A 32 15.66 -11.71 -2.66
CA ARG A 32 16.41 -10.49 -2.37
C ARG A 32 15.46 -9.30 -2.24
N PRO A 33 15.59 -8.47 -1.19
CA PRO A 33 14.91 -7.20 -1.14
C PRO A 33 15.66 -6.14 -1.95
N VAL A 34 14.92 -5.29 -2.66
CA VAL A 34 15.42 -4.14 -3.41
C VAL A 34 14.63 -2.91 -2.97
N TRP A 35 15.32 -1.90 -2.47
CA TRP A 35 14.71 -0.68 -1.95
C TRP A 35 15.03 0.54 -2.80
N HIS A 36 14.00 1.34 -3.08
CA HIS A 36 14.13 2.72 -3.54
C HIS A 36 13.50 3.61 -2.47
N MET A 37 14.32 4.43 -1.81
CA MET A 37 13.85 5.35 -0.79
C MET A 37 14.19 6.79 -1.17
N SER A 38 13.17 7.63 -1.29
CA SER A 38 13.31 9.06 -1.51
C SER A 38 12.95 9.83 -0.25
N ALA A 39 13.72 10.87 0.06
CA ALA A 39 13.40 11.82 1.13
C ALA A 39 12.08 12.58 0.89
N GLN A 40 11.49 12.47 -0.30
CA GLN A 40 10.24 13.15 -0.69
C GLN A 40 8.99 12.32 -0.38
N GLY A 41 9.12 11.33 0.51
CA GLY A 41 8.00 10.55 1.04
C GLY A 41 7.47 9.53 0.03
N VAL A 42 8.36 8.97 -0.80
CA VAL A 42 8.05 7.80 -1.61
C VAL A 42 9.08 6.72 -1.38
N GLU A 43 8.56 5.51 -1.19
CA GLU A 43 9.35 4.31 -0.91
C GLU A 43 8.80 3.17 -1.77
N LEU A 44 9.69 2.41 -2.37
CA LEU A 44 9.38 1.19 -3.10
C LEU A 44 10.26 0.07 -2.57
N LEU A 45 9.63 -1.01 -2.12
CA LEU A 45 10.30 -2.25 -1.74
C LEU A 45 9.85 -3.35 -2.68
N SER A 46 10.80 -3.98 -3.36
CA SER A 46 10.58 -5.15 -4.20
C SER A 46 11.28 -6.36 -3.61
N LEU A 47 10.53 -7.42 -3.32
CA LEU A 47 11.08 -8.73 -3.01
C LEU A 47 11.16 -9.52 -4.31
N VAL A 48 12.37 -9.88 -4.72
CA VAL A 48 12.63 -10.61 -5.97
C VAL A 48 13.11 -12.03 -5.71
N ASP A 49 12.69 -12.97 -6.53
CA ASP A 49 13.19 -14.35 -6.49
C ASP A 49 14.63 -14.46 -7.07
N PRO A 50 15.28 -15.64 -6.99
CA PRO A 50 16.61 -15.84 -7.56
C PRO A 50 16.70 -15.59 -9.06
N GLU A 51 15.62 -15.82 -9.81
CA GLU A 51 15.51 -15.50 -11.25
C GLU A 51 15.28 -14.00 -11.50
N GLY A 52 15.17 -13.22 -10.43
CA GLY A 52 14.95 -11.79 -10.43
C GLY A 52 13.49 -11.39 -10.64
N ARG A 53 12.50 -12.28 -10.68
CA ARG A 53 11.09 -11.90 -10.84
C ARG A 53 10.56 -11.30 -9.53
N VAL A 54 9.69 -10.31 -9.65
CA VAL A 54 9.07 -9.67 -8.48
C VAL A 54 8.04 -10.63 -7.89
N GLN A 55 8.22 -10.99 -6.63
CA GLN A 55 7.30 -11.85 -5.87
C GLN A 55 6.34 -11.03 -5.00
N ARG A 56 6.84 -9.93 -4.45
CA ARG A 56 6.06 -8.97 -3.68
C ARG A 56 6.61 -7.57 -3.88
N GLN A 57 5.73 -6.58 -3.95
CA GLN A 57 6.12 -5.19 -4.10
C GLN A 57 5.24 -4.32 -3.21
N GLU A 58 5.86 -3.51 -2.39
CA GLU A 58 5.21 -2.54 -1.53
C GLU A 58 5.63 -1.14 -1.95
N MET A 59 4.67 -0.25 -2.18
CA MET A 59 4.93 1.14 -2.46
C MET A 59 4.18 2.03 -1.49
N THR A 60 4.89 2.89 -0.80
CA THR A 60 4.31 4.00 -0.04
C THR A 60 4.51 5.26 -0.84
N LEU A 61 3.42 5.91 -1.23
CA LEU A 61 3.43 7.20 -1.92
C LEU A 61 2.72 8.23 -1.04
N LEU A 62 3.54 8.96 -0.27
CA LEU A 62 3.11 9.88 0.78
C LEU A 62 2.29 9.17 1.86
N ASP A 63 0.97 9.23 1.77
CA ASP A 63 0.04 8.62 2.73
C ASP A 63 -0.71 7.42 2.14
N ASP A 64 -0.65 7.23 0.81
CA ASP A 64 -1.21 6.06 0.15
C ASP A 64 -0.20 4.92 0.20
N HIS A 65 -0.70 3.70 0.39
CA HIS A 65 0.10 2.48 0.39
C HIS A 65 -0.48 1.47 -0.60
N TYR A 66 0.40 0.79 -1.32
CA TYR A 66 0.04 -0.18 -2.36
C TYR A 66 0.86 -1.45 -2.15
N VAL A 67 0.20 -2.60 -2.07
CA VAL A 67 0.85 -3.90 -1.93
C VAL A 67 0.43 -4.78 -3.07
N TRP A 68 1.39 -5.28 -3.83
CA TRP A 68 1.16 -6.30 -4.82
C TRP A 68 1.92 -7.57 -4.44
N SER A 69 1.26 -8.72 -4.49
CA SER A 69 1.91 -10.03 -4.36
C SER A 69 1.56 -10.92 -5.54
N SER A 70 2.52 -11.72 -5.99
CA SER A 70 2.28 -12.79 -6.95
C SER A 70 1.23 -13.77 -6.37
N GLY A 71 0.17 -14.04 -7.12
CA GLY A 71 -0.91 -14.94 -6.70
C GLY A 71 -2.03 -14.30 -5.86
N GLU A 72 -1.80 -13.15 -5.22
CA GLU A 72 -2.83 -12.45 -4.42
C GLU A 72 -3.39 -11.21 -5.13
N GLY A 73 -2.59 -10.58 -6.00
CA GLY A 73 -2.98 -9.36 -6.70
C GLY A 73 -2.63 -8.10 -5.93
N LEU A 74 -3.37 -7.02 -6.19
CA LEU A 74 -3.13 -5.69 -5.62
C LEU A 74 -4.07 -5.42 -4.44
N LEU A 75 -3.52 -4.80 -3.40
CA LEU A 75 -4.23 -4.18 -2.29
C LEU A 75 -3.85 -2.71 -2.19
N THR A 76 -4.80 -1.88 -1.74
CA THR A 76 -4.55 -0.48 -1.37
C THR A 76 -4.61 -0.33 0.13
N GLY A 77 -4.06 0.77 0.64
CA GLY A 77 -4.07 1.11 2.04
C GLY A 77 -3.58 2.53 2.29
N TRP A 78 -3.31 2.83 3.56
CA TRP A 78 -2.73 4.10 3.97
C TRP A 78 -1.78 3.96 5.13
N VAL A 79 -0.93 4.99 5.25
CA VAL A 79 -0.02 5.15 6.37
C VAL A 79 -0.73 5.92 7.48
N GLU A 80 -0.94 5.28 8.61
CA GLU A 80 -1.42 5.89 9.84
C GLU A 80 -0.22 6.42 10.63
N ARG A 81 0.03 7.73 10.52
CA ARG A 81 1.03 8.44 11.31
C ARG A 81 0.42 8.89 12.64
N GLY A 82 0.63 8.11 13.70
CA GLY A 82 0.26 8.51 15.06
C GLY A 82 1.05 9.75 15.53
N ALA A 83 0.71 10.30 16.69
CA ALA A 83 1.42 11.44 17.27
C ALA A 83 2.94 11.17 17.41
N SER A 84 3.30 9.94 17.76
CA SER A 84 4.69 9.47 17.85
C SER A 84 5.41 9.37 16.50
N ALA A 85 4.69 9.27 15.38
CA ALA A 85 5.30 9.19 14.04
C ALA A 85 5.93 10.52 13.59
N ARG A 86 5.54 11.65 14.20
CA ARG A 86 6.23 12.93 14.00
C ARG A 86 7.63 12.95 14.62
N VAL A 87 7.86 12.09 15.61
CA VAL A 87 9.13 11.96 16.35
C VAL A 87 9.94 10.75 15.86
N ASN A 88 9.26 9.67 15.46
CA ASN A 88 9.88 8.47 14.90
C ASN A 88 9.10 7.99 13.65
N PRO A 89 9.61 8.26 12.42
CA PRO A 89 8.98 7.81 11.18
C PRO A 89 8.74 6.29 11.11
N ALA A 90 9.58 5.49 11.77
CA ALA A 90 9.44 4.03 11.81
C ALA A 90 8.25 3.54 12.68
N ALA A 91 7.62 4.44 13.44
CA ALA A 91 6.40 4.13 14.20
C ALA A 91 5.11 4.24 13.37
N ALA A 92 5.22 4.55 12.08
CA ALA A 92 4.07 4.60 11.19
C ALA A 92 3.46 3.20 11.01
N THR A 93 2.15 3.10 11.13
CA THR A 93 1.42 1.83 10.95
C THR A 93 0.77 1.82 9.57
N ILE A 94 0.93 0.72 8.83
CA ILE A 94 0.23 0.54 7.55
C ILE A 94 -1.14 -0.09 7.83
N ARG A 95 -2.19 0.49 7.25
CA ARG A 95 -3.56 -0.04 7.26
C ARG A 95 -3.96 -0.39 5.85
N THR A 96 -4.36 -1.63 5.62
CA THR A 96 -4.86 -2.10 4.32
C THR A 96 -6.36 -1.88 4.22
N ASP A 97 -6.82 -1.46 3.05
CA ASP A 97 -8.24 -1.37 2.74
C ASP A 97 -8.82 -2.80 2.60
N PRO A 98 -10.09 -3.03 2.99
CA PRO A 98 -10.74 -4.33 2.83
C PRO A 98 -10.98 -4.70 1.36
N GLN A 99 -11.01 -3.70 0.48
CA GLN A 99 -11.14 -3.82 -0.96
C GLN A 99 -10.31 -2.72 -1.63
N LEU A 100 -9.96 -2.91 -2.90
CA LEU A 100 -9.29 -1.88 -3.69
C LEU A 100 -10.13 -0.60 -3.73
N LEU A 101 -9.57 0.52 -3.25
CA LEU A 101 -10.26 1.80 -3.28
C LEU A 101 -9.97 2.55 -4.59
N PRO A 102 -10.98 2.85 -5.43
CA PRO A 102 -10.78 3.46 -6.75
C PRO A 102 -9.98 4.77 -6.72
N PHE A 103 -10.25 5.65 -5.74
CA PHE A 103 -9.57 6.95 -5.67
C PHE A 103 -8.07 6.83 -5.41
N ARG A 104 -7.63 5.91 -4.52
CA ARG A 104 -6.20 5.66 -4.28
C ARG A 104 -5.54 5.07 -5.50
N LEU A 105 -6.24 4.15 -6.18
CA LEU A 105 -5.72 3.50 -7.37
C LEU A 105 -5.52 4.50 -8.52
N VAL A 106 -6.53 5.32 -8.81
CA VAL A 106 -6.45 6.37 -9.83
C VAL A 106 -5.32 7.34 -9.50
N ARG A 107 -5.17 7.72 -8.24
CA ARG A 107 -4.12 8.62 -7.78
C ARG A 107 -2.71 8.04 -7.98
N GLY A 108 -2.48 6.80 -7.53
CA GLY A 108 -1.20 6.11 -7.71
C GLY A 108 -0.86 5.88 -9.18
N ALA A 109 -1.83 5.42 -9.98
CA ALA A 109 -1.67 5.22 -11.41
C ALA A 109 -1.33 6.53 -12.15
N ARG A 110 -2.01 7.64 -11.81
CA ARG A 110 -1.72 8.96 -12.38
C ARG A 110 -0.34 9.47 -11.98
N ALA A 111 0.07 9.26 -10.73
CA ALA A 111 1.39 9.69 -10.26
C ALA A 111 2.52 9.00 -11.03
N LEU A 112 2.39 7.70 -11.30
CA LEU A 112 3.38 6.91 -12.06
C LEU A 112 3.24 7.01 -13.58
N ALA A 113 2.13 7.55 -14.10
CA ALA A 113 1.88 7.60 -15.55
C ALA A 113 3.01 8.30 -16.33
N GLY A 114 3.55 9.39 -15.77
CA GLY A 114 4.62 10.18 -16.37
C GLY A 114 6.04 9.67 -16.10
N TYR A 115 6.21 8.51 -15.47
CA TYR A 115 7.53 7.90 -15.31
C TYR A 115 8.00 7.28 -16.63
N GLU A 116 9.13 7.75 -17.15
CA GLU A 116 9.72 7.33 -18.44
C GLU A 116 11.10 6.66 -18.29
N GLY A 117 11.56 6.43 -17.06
CA GLY A 117 12.84 5.78 -16.81
C GLY A 117 12.83 4.28 -17.09
N GLU A 118 14.01 3.66 -16.99
CA GLU A 118 14.22 2.24 -17.31
C GLU A 118 14.19 1.31 -16.09
N ASP A 119 14.03 1.85 -14.88
CA ASP A 119 13.97 1.03 -13.66
C ASP A 119 12.80 0.04 -13.72
N ARG A 120 13.16 -1.25 -13.86
CA ARG A 120 12.23 -2.38 -13.97
C ARG A 120 11.24 -2.50 -12.81
N TYR A 121 11.60 -2.08 -11.60
CA TYR A 121 10.74 -2.20 -10.42
C TYR A 121 9.70 -1.09 -10.42
N ILE A 122 10.10 0.14 -10.75
CA ILE A 122 9.16 1.26 -10.92
C ILE A 122 8.21 0.98 -12.10
N LEU A 123 8.74 0.48 -13.22
CA LEU A 123 7.93 0.07 -14.39
C LEU A 123 6.93 -1.05 -14.04
N HIS A 124 7.34 -2.01 -13.22
CA HIS A 124 6.45 -3.07 -12.75
C HIS A 124 5.27 -2.48 -11.96
N MET A 125 5.53 -1.64 -10.95
CA MET A 125 4.46 -1.02 -10.16
C MET A 125 3.56 -0.11 -11.02
N LYS A 126 4.14 0.67 -11.94
CA LYS A 126 3.39 1.47 -12.92
C LYS A 126 2.39 0.59 -13.70
N ARG A 127 2.85 -0.57 -14.19
CA ARG A 127 2.01 -1.52 -14.94
C ARG A 127 0.92 -2.14 -14.07
N VAL A 128 1.25 -2.57 -12.85
CA VAL A 128 0.28 -3.14 -11.90
C VAL A 128 -0.86 -2.17 -11.62
N LEU A 129 -0.54 -0.91 -11.32
CA LEU A 129 -1.55 0.11 -11.01
C LEU A 129 -2.39 0.50 -12.24
N ALA A 130 -1.77 0.55 -13.43
CA ALA A 130 -2.50 0.79 -14.68
C ALA A 130 -3.51 -0.33 -14.97
N LEU A 131 -3.07 -1.60 -14.88
CA LEU A 131 -3.93 -2.76 -15.11
C LEU A 131 -5.06 -2.86 -14.09
N ALA A 132 -4.78 -2.58 -12.82
CA ALA A 132 -5.83 -2.57 -11.80
C ALA A 132 -6.86 -1.46 -12.06
N ARG A 133 -6.43 -0.28 -12.55
CA ARG A 133 -7.35 0.81 -12.92
C ARG A 133 -8.26 0.38 -14.07
N GLU A 134 -7.70 -0.19 -15.12
CA GLU A 134 -8.46 -0.75 -16.25
C GLU A 134 -9.43 -1.85 -15.77
N GLY A 135 -9.00 -2.68 -14.82
CA GLY A 135 -9.86 -3.71 -14.21
C GLY A 135 -11.06 -3.14 -13.44
N LEU A 136 -10.93 -1.96 -12.81
CA LEU A 136 -12.08 -1.27 -12.20
C LEU A 136 -13.01 -0.69 -13.26
N GLU A 137 -12.46 -0.08 -14.31
CA GLU A 137 -13.23 0.46 -15.44
C GLU A 137 -14.12 -0.61 -16.07
N LEU A 138 -13.56 -1.80 -16.30
CA LEU A 138 -14.29 -2.95 -16.88
C LEU A 138 -15.40 -3.49 -15.97
N ARG A 139 -15.27 -3.34 -14.64
CA ARG A 139 -16.30 -3.77 -13.67
C ARG A 139 -17.45 -2.77 -13.53
N GLY A 140 -17.37 -1.62 -14.19
CA GLY A 140 -18.36 -0.55 -14.04
C GLY A 140 -18.28 0.18 -12.70
N GLU A 141 -17.19 0.00 -11.95
CA GLU A 141 -16.95 0.73 -10.71
C GLU A 141 -16.62 2.20 -11.03
N PRO A 142 -17.36 3.18 -10.48
CA PRO A 142 -17.16 4.58 -10.84
C PRO A 142 -15.78 5.07 -10.39
N LEU A 143 -14.95 5.50 -11.35
CA LEU A 143 -13.61 6.08 -11.13
C LEU A 143 -13.63 7.50 -10.51
N VAL A 144 -14.77 7.93 -9.97
CA VAL A 144 -15.01 9.35 -9.67
C VAL A 144 -14.26 9.77 -8.39
N PRO A 145 -13.43 10.84 -8.43
CA PRO A 145 -13.03 11.51 -7.22
C PRO A 145 -14.26 12.25 -6.68
N LEU A 146 -14.82 11.78 -5.57
CA LEU A 146 -15.79 12.55 -4.78
C LEU A 146 -15.14 13.88 -4.40
N ARG A 147 -15.41 14.95 -5.16
CA ARG A 147 -15.28 16.32 -4.66
C ARG A 147 -16.21 16.45 -3.46
N PRO A 148 -15.79 17.10 -2.36
CA PRO A 148 -16.74 17.58 -1.36
C PRO A 148 -17.75 18.48 -2.07
N GLN A 149 -19.04 18.13 -2.02
CA GLN A 149 -20.09 19.04 -2.43
C GLN A 149 -20.20 20.11 -1.35
N GLU A 150 -19.88 21.36 -1.70
CA GLU A 150 -20.45 22.50 -1.00
C GLU A 150 -21.99 22.43 -1.15
N PRO A 151 -22.73 22.77 -0.10
CA PRO A 151 -24.18 22.60 -0.08
C PRO A 151 -24.81 23.70 -0.93
N GLU A 152 -25.31 23.35 -2.11
CA GLU A 152 -26.25 24.21 -2.82
C GLU A 152 -27.66 23.62 -2.74
N GLU A 153 -28.52 24.50 -2.25
CA GLU A 153 -29.88 24.36 -1.77
C GLU A 153 -30.85 23.88 -2.87
N ALA A 154 -31.60 22.83 -2.54
CA ALA A 154 -32.97 22.52 -2.95
C ALA A 154 -33.45 22.86 -4.39
N THR A 155 -33.75 21.83 -5.18
CA THR A 155 -35.07 21.71 -5.83
C THR A 155 -35.45 20.24 -6.04
N VAL A 156 -36.75 19.98 -5.93
CA VAL A 156 -37.43 18.70 -5.65
C VAL A 156 -37.75 17.89 -6.91
N THR A 157 -38.02 16.59 -6.72
CA THR A 157 -38.79 15.64 -7.56
C THR A 157 -38.01 15.02 -8.73
N VAL A 158 -37.98 13.70 -9.00
CA VAL A 158 -39.02 12.65 -8.95
C VAL A 158 -38.34 11.27 -8.80
N VAL A 159 -38.94 10.38 -8.01
CA VAL A 159 -38.62 8.94 -7.92
C VAL A 159 -39.28 8.19 -9.08
N PRO A 160 -38.64 7.15 -9.65
CA PRO A 160 -39.37 5.91 -9.83
C PRO A 160 -38.65 4.68 -9.27
N SER A 161 -39.49 3.84 -8.67
CA SER A 161 -39.23 2.58 -7.98
C SER A 161 -38.77 1.47 -8.92
N ALA A 162 -37.80 0.65 -8.50
CA ALA A 162 -37.60 -0.71 -9.01
C ALA A 162 -36.83 -1.59 -7.99
N SER A 163 -37.59 -2.52 -7.39
CA SER A 163 -37.33 -3.84 -6.76
C SER A 163 -35.96 -4.25 -6.16
N PRO A 164 -35.96 -5.03 -5.05
CA PRO A 164 -34.75 -5.43 -4.34
C PRO A 164 -34.16 -6.77 -4.82
N PRO A 165 -32.83 -6.98 -4.75
CA PRO A 165 -32.27 -8.32 -4.65
C PRO A 165 -31.67 -8.59 -3.27
N SER A 166 -32.27 -9.60 -2.63
CA SER A 166 -31.64 -10.68 -1.85
C SER A 166 -30.58 -10.31 -0.79
N ALA A 167 -31.00 -10.41 0.47
CA ALA A 167 -30.12 -10.51 1.63
C ALA A 167 -29.27 -11.80 1.54
N HIS A 168 -27.99 -11.66 1.20
CA HIS A 168 -27.00 -12.69 1.48
C HIS A 168 -26.53 -12.54 2.93
N THR A 169 -27.02 -13.39 3.81
CA THR A 169 -26.47 -13.59 5.16
C THR A 169 -25.03 -14.08 5.01
N TRP A 170 -24.07 -13.19 5.25
CA TRP A 170 -22.65 -13.53 5.27
C TRP A 170 -22.23 -13.90 6.70
N THR A 171 -21.64 -15.08 6.84
CA THR A 171 -20.94 -15.52 8.05
C THR A 171 -19.52 -14.94 8.06
N PRO A 172 -19.01 -14.45 9.21
CA PRO A 172 -17.65 -13.91 9.27
C PRO A 172 -16.59 -15.01 9.08
N PRO A 173 -15.49 -14.74 8.36
CA PRO A 173 -14.37 -15.66 8.24
C PRO A 173 -13.70 -15.82 9.59
N SER A 174 -13.42 -17.07 9.93
CA SER A 174 -12.68 -17.47 11.12
C SER A 174 -11.33 -16.76 11.17
N SER A 175 -11.07 -16.05 12.28
CA SER A 175 -9.75 -15.56 12.65
C SER A 175 -8.71 -16.69 12.53
N SER A 176 -7.66 -16.47 11.73
CA SER A 176 -6.57 -17.44 11.60
C SER A 176 -5.84 -17.53 12.95
N ARG A 177 -5.85 -18.72 13.57
CA ARG A 177 -5.26 -18.96 14.91
C ARG A 177 -3.72 -18.85 14.93
N PHE A 178 -3.10 -18.57 13.80
CA PHE A 178 -1.65 -18.58 13.64
C PHE A 178 -0.99 -17.22 13.90
N GLU A 179 -1.73 -16.12 13.84
CA GLU A 179 -1.17 -14.78 14.03
C GLU A 179 -0.76 -14.52 15.49
N GLY A 180 -1.54 -15.03 16.45
CA GLY A 180 -1.23 -14.93 17.89
C GLY A 180 0.02 -15.73 18.31
N LEU A 181 0.34 -16.83 17.61
CA LEU A 181 1.49 -17.66 17.95
C LEU A 181 2.82 -17.01 17.53
N MET A 182 2.82 -16.29 16.41
CA MET A 182 4.00 -15.57 15.91
C MET A 182 4.36 -14.38 16.81
N MET A 183 3.36 -13.66 17.34
CA MET A 183 3.62 -12.58 18.31
C MET A 183 4.25 -13.09 19.62
N VAL A 184 3.83 -14.25 20.14
CA VAL A 184 4.41 -14.84 21.34
C VAL A 184 5.85 -15.30 21.10
N GLY A 185 6.15 -15.85 19.92
CA GLY A 185 7.50 -16.25 19.54
C GLY A 185 8.49 -15.08 19.53
N VAL A 186 8.13 -13.97 18.88
CA VAL A 186 9.00 -12.77 18.81
C VAL A 186 9.22 -12.14 20.19
N LEU A 187 8.18 -12.07 21.02
CA LEU A 187 8.29 -11.55 22.38
C LEU A 187 9.18 -12.42 23.27
N GLY A 188 9.05 -13.76 23.16
CA GLY A 188 9.89 -14.70 23.89
C GLY A 188 11.37 -14.58 23.55
N VAL A 189 11.70 -14.50 22.24
CA VAL A 189 13.09 -14.34 21.79
C VAL A 189 13.68 -13.00 22.24
N GLY A 190 12.92 -11.91 22.08
CA GLY A 190 13.35 -10.58 22.52
C GLY A 190 13.64 -10.51 24.02
N LEU A 191 12.82 -11.16 24.85
CA LEU A 191 13.00 -11.20 26.30
C LEU A 191 14.26 -11.98 26.71
N ILE A 192 14.53 -13.13 26.08
CA ILE A 192 15.72 -13.94 26.37
C ILE A 192 17.00 -13.17 26.02
N VAL A 193 17.03 -12.52 24.86
CA VAL A 193 18.17 -11.69 24.43
C VAL A 193 18.37 -10.52 25.39
N GLY A 194 17.29 -9.84 25.79
CA GLY A 194 17.35 -8.74 26.75
C GLY A 194 17.90 -9.16 28.11
N ILE A 195 17.46 -10.30 28.64
CA ILE A 195 17.96 -10.84 29.92
C ILE A 195 19.43 -11.26 29.81
N ALA A 196 19.83 -11.91 28.71
CA ALA A 196 21.21 -12.31 28.48
C ALA A 196 22.15 -11.10 28.43
N LEU A 197 21.74 -10.02 27.76
CA LEU A 197 22.48 -8.77 27.72
C LEU A 197 22.56 -8.10 29.10
N LEU A 198 21.49 -8.15 29.89
CA LEU A 198 21.49 -7.61 31.26
C LEU A 198 22.48 -8.37 32.17
N PHE A 199 22.51 -9.70 32.11
CA PHE A 199 23.46 -10.52 32.85
C PHE A 199 24.91 -10.34 32.39
N TRP A 200 25.12 -10.00 31.12
CA TRP A 200 26.45 -9.66 30.61
C TRP A 200 26.96 -8.31 31.15
N LEU A 201 26.03 -7.41 31.50
CA LEU A 201 26.35 -6.03 31.91
C LEU A 201 26.51 -5.86 33.43
N LEU A 202 26.10 -6.85 34.22
CA LEU A 202 26.34 -6.95 35.67
C LEU A 202 27.62 -7.74 35.96
#